data_AF-A0A968F4E0-F1
#
_entry.id   AF-A0A968F4E0-F1
#
_cell.length_a   1.000
_cell.length_b   1.000
_cell.length_c   1.000
_cell.angle_alpha   90.00
_cell.angle_beta   90.00
_cell.angle_gamma   90.00
#
_symmetry.space_group_name_H-M   'P 1'
#
loop_
_entity.id
_entity.type
_entity.pdbx_description
1 polymer ?
#
loop_
_entity_poly.entity_id
_entity_poly.type
_entity_poly.pdbx_seq_one_letter_code
_entity_poly.pdbx_strand_id
1 'polypeptide(L)' 'DAIKTFDINQWSVWLKEGLFWFDSKGYGAESVAEFDHPVTTNILFRSRTGLQWLNDDKSIELDHLFSFYKPLTSKS' A
#
# COMPACT_ATOMS: atom_id res chain seq x y z
N ASP A 1 12.40 -1.46 -6.78
CA ASP A 1 11.31 -0.74 -6.12
C ASP A 1 11.80 0.58 -5.55
N ALA A 2 11.07 1.65 -5.81
CA ALA A 2 11.30 2.95 -5.21
C ALA A 2 10.22 3.20 -4.15
N ILE A 3 10.64 3.55 -2.92
CA ILE A 3 9.72 3.91 -1.84
C ILE A 3 10.01 5.36 -1.45
N LYS A 4 8.96 6.18 -1.37
CA LYS A 4 9.01 7.55 -0.84
C LYS A 4 8.06 7.67 0.34
N THR A 5 8.53 8.33 1.40
CA THR A 5 7.76 8.54 2.63
C THR A 5 7.67 10.02 2.91
N PHE A 6 6.49 10.48 3.33
CA PHE A 6 6.23 11.88 3.68
C PHE A 6 5.34 11.94 4.92
N ASP A 7 5.61 12.88 5.82
CA ASP A 7 4.74 13.16 6.96
C ASP A 7 4.03 14.51 6.77
N ILE A 8 2.69 14.51 6.82
CA ILE A 8 1.85 15.70 6.63
C ILE A 8 0.72 15.68 7.67
N ASN A 9 0.69 16.63 8.61
CA ASN A 9 -0.42 16.80 9.57
C ASN A 9 -0.85 15.48 10.27
N GLN A 10 0.10 14.76 10.88
CA GLN A 10 -0.13 13.44 11.52
C GLN A 10 -0.48 12.30 10.56
N TRP A 11 -0.40 12.50 9.25
CA TRP A 11 -0.45 11.44 8.27
C TRP A 11 0.96 11.03 7.85
N SER A 12 1.23 9.73 7.87
CA SER A 12 2.41 9.17 7.20
C SER A 12 1.98 8.59 5.86
N VAL A 13 2.56 9.10 4.79
CA VAL A 13 2.24 8.72 3.42
C VAL A 13 3.37 7.91 2.84
N TRP A 14 3.05 6.75 2.27
CA TRP A 14 4.00 5.85 1.64
C TRP A 14 3.62 5.69 0.17
N LEU A 15 4.57 5.96 -0.72
CA LEU A 15 4.43 5.69 -2.14
C LEU A 15 5.44 4.63 -2.54
N LYS A 16 4.96 3.53 -3.10
CA LYS A 16 5.79 2.45 -3.65
C LYS A 16 5.51 2.32 -5.15
N GLU A 17 6.57 2.28 -5.94
CA GLU A 17 6.51 1.92 -7.35
C GLU A 17 7.45 0.76 -7.64
N GLY A 18 6.97 -0.20 -8.43
CA GLY A 18 7.69 -1.43 -8.74
C GLY A 18 7.39 -1.94 -10.14
N LEU A 19 8.40 -2.58 -10.74
CA LEU A 19 8.25 -3.42 -11.92
C LEU A 19 8.54 -4.85 -11.49
N PHE A 20 7.74 -5.80 -11.95
CA PHE A 20 7.91 -7.21 -11.59
C PHE A 20 7.68 -8.13 -12.79
N TRP A 21 8.30 -9.30 -12.73
CA TRP A 21 8.05 -10.42 -13.64
C TRP A 21 7.25 -11.47 -12.88
N PHE A 22 6.20 -11.98 -13.50
CA PHE A 22 5.39 -13.06 -12.93
C PHE A 22 5.55 -14.38 -13.70
N ASP A 23 6.02 -14.33 -14.96
CA ASP A 23 6.51 -15.49 -15.70
C ASP A 23 7.59 -15.11 -16.74
N SER A 24 7.99 -16.06 -17.60
CA SER A 24 9.03 -15.88 -18.63
C SER A 24 8.74 -14.78 -19.68
N LYS A 25 7.49 -14.36 -19.85
CA LYS A 25 7.01 -13.37 -20.81
C LYS A 25 6.15 -12.28 -20.15
N GLY A 26 5.54 -12.60 -19.02
CA GLY A 26 4.68 -11.73 -18.23
C GLY A 26 5.47 -10.81 -17.32
N TYR A 27 5.28 -9.51 -17.53
CA TYR A 27 5.76 -8.46 -16.64
C TYR A 27 4.61 -7.51 -16.31
N GLY A 28 4.76 -6.81 -15.20
CA GLY A 28 3.79 -5.85 -14.72
C GLY A 28 4.44 -4.66 -14.03
N ALA A 29 3.62 -3.67 -13.77
CA ALA A 29 3.95 -2.51 -12.97
C ALA A 29 2.95 -2.40 -11.81
N GLU A 30 3.44 -2.01 -10.65
CA GLU A 30 2.61 -1.68 -9.50
C GLU A 30 2.94 -0.28 -8.98
N SER A 31 1.88 0.42 -8.58
CA SER A 31 1.94 1.67 -7.82
C SER A 31 1.04 1.53 -6.60
N VAL A 32 1.58 1.77 -5.41
CA VAL A 32 0.84 1.69 -4.15
C VAL A 32 1.00 3.01 -3.41
N ALA A 33 -0.11 3.56 -2.94
CA ALA A 33 -0.15 4.69 -2.02
C ALA A 33 -0.81 4.25 -0.71
N GLU A 34 -0.11 4.37 0.41
CA GLU A 34 -0.65 4.13 1.75
C GLU A 34 -0.66 5.42 2.57
N PHE A 35 -1.74 5.62 3.32
CA PHE A 35 -1.98 6.79 4.15
C PHE A 35 -2.31 6.31 5.55
N ASP A 36 -1.36 6.52 6.47
CA ASP A 36 -1.45 6.12 7.86
C ASP A 36 -1.81 7.29 8.75
N HIS A 37 -2.84 7.14 9.59
CA HIS A 37 -3.23 8.13 10.57
C HIS A 37 -3.49 7.50 11.94
N PRO A 38 -2.75 7.89 12.99
CA PRO A 38 -3.04 7.46 14.35
C PRO A 38 -4.32 8.15 14.84
N VAL A 39 -5.40 7.39 14.98
CA VAL A 39 -6.70 7.89 15.47
C VAL A 39 -6.67 8.05 16.99
N THR A 40 -5.97 7.14 17.68
CA THR A 40 -5.67 7.22 19.11
C THR A 40 -4.27 6.65 19.36
N THR A 41 -3.80 6.64 20.61
CA THR A 41 -2.52 6.02 20.98
C THR A 41 -2.44 4.52 20.65
N ASN A 42 -3.58 3.83 20.47
CA ASN A 42 -3.65 2.39 20.23
C ASN A 42 -4.46 2.01 18.99
N ILE A 43 -4.80 2.96 18.12
CA ILE A 43 -5.57 2.68 16.91
C ILE A 43 -4.93 3.43 15.75
N LEU A 44 -4.50 2.68 14.74
CA LEU A 44 -4.01 3.20 13.47
C LEU A 44 -5.10 3.01 12.41
N PHE A 45 -5.49 4.07 11.73
CA PHE A 45 -6.23 4.00 10.49
C PHE A 45 -5.26 3.97 9.31
N ARG A 46 -5.52 3.10 8.33
CA ARG A 46 -4.79 3.06 7.04
C ARG A 46 -5.78 3.09 5.89
N SER A 47 -5.53 3.97 4.94
CA SER A 47 -6.10 3.87 3.59
C SER A 47 -5.00 3.46 2.62
N ARG A 48 -5.28 2.47 1.78
CA ARG A 48 -4.38 1.99 0.73
C ARG A 48 -5.09 2.09 -0.61
N THR A 49 -4.42 2.66 -1.60
CA THR A 49 -4.78 2.57 -3.01
C THR A 49 -3.69 1.81 -3.75
N GLY A 50 -4.04 0.73 -4.42
CA GLY A 50 -3.15 -0.01 -5.31
C GLY A 50 -3.60 0.10 -6.75
N LEU A 51 -2.65 0.31 -7.66
CA LEU A 51 -2.83 0.21 -9.10
C LEU A 51 -1.83 -0.81 -9.63
N GLN A 52 -2.33 -1.82 -10.33
CA GLN A 52 -1.52 -2.84 -10.98
C GLN A 52 -1.86 -2.89 -12.46
N TRP A 53 -0.83 -2.99 -13.29
CA TRP A 53 -0.97 -3.22 -14.72
C TRP A 53 -0.19 -4.48 -15.10
N LEU A 54 -0.81 -5.35 -15.88
CA LEU A 54 -0.20 -6.56 -16.41
C LEU A 54 -0.15 -6.52 -17.94
N ASN A 55 0.99 -6.86 -18.53
CA ASN A 55 1.15 -6.81 -19.97
C ASN A 55 0.42 -7.94 -20.71
N ASP A 56 0.37 -9.14 -20.13
CA ASP A 56 -0.02 -10.35 -20.86
C ASP A 56 -1.51 -10.35 -21.25
N ASP A 57 -2.38 -9.95 -20.33
CA ASP A 57 -3.82 -9.84 -20.53
C ASP A 57 -4.30 -8.38 -20.74
N LYS A 58 -3.36 -7.43 -20.72
CA LYS A 58 -3.63 -5.98 -20.75
C LYS A 58 -4.59 -5.54 -19.65
N SER A 59 -4.58 -6.23 -18.50
CA SER A 59 -5.43 -5.89 -17.37
C SER A 59 -4.87 -4.69 -16.61
N ILE A 60 -5.80 -3.95 -16.01
CA ILE A 60 -5.53 -2.92 -15.03
C ILE A 60 -6.41 -3.25 -13.82
N GLU A 61 -5.79 -3.42 -12.67
CA GLU A 61 -6.47 -3.63 -11.41
C GLU A 61 -6.30 -2.40 -10.53
N LEU A 62 -7.41 -1.87 -10.02
CA LEU A 62 -7.43 -0.78 -9.06
C LEU A 62 -8.08 -1.30 -7.79
N ASP A 63 -7.36 -1.25 -6.69
CA ASP A 63 -7.88 -1.61 -5.37
C ASP A 63 -7.84 -0.40 -4.43
N HIS A 64 -8.83 -0.38 -3.54
CA HIS A 64 -8.85 0.56 -2.43
C HIS A 64 -9.28 -0.15 -1.15
N LEU A 65 -8.47 -0.02 -0.10
CA LEU A 65 -8.68 -0.70 1.18
C LEU A 65 -8.60 0.31 2.32
N PHE A 66 -9.56 0.20 3.23
CA PHE A 66 -9.57 0.92 4.50
C PHE A 66 -9.43 -0.08 5.64
N SER A 67 -8.51 0.19 6.58
CA SER A 67 -8.20 -0.72 7.68
C SER A 67 -8.00 0.02 8.99
N PHE A 68 -8.39 -0.62 10.09
CA PHE A 68 -8.05 -0.20 11.44
C PHE A 68 -7.19 -1.28 12.10
N TYR A 69 -6.03 -0.88 12.62
CA TYR A 69 -5.12 -1.74 13.35
C TYR A 69 -5.12 -1.38 14.82
N LYS A 70 -5.14 -2.41 15.66
CA LYS A 70 -4.96 -2.30 17.11
C LYS A 70 -3.73 -3.15 17.49
N PRO A 71 -2.76 -2.61 18.23
CA PRO A 71 -1.62 -3.39 18.68
C PRO A 71 -2.10 -4.52 19.59
N LEU A 72 -1.59 -5.73 19.36
CA LEU A 72 -1.81 -6.86 20.24
C LEU A 72 -1.00 -6.62 21.52
N THR A 73 -1.66 -6.24 22.59
CA THR A 73 -1.02 -6.19 23.91
C THR A 73 -0.84 -7.62 24.38
N SER A 74 0.38 -8.15 24.33
CA SER A 74 0.72 -9.41 25.01
C SER A 74 0.62 -9.17 26.52
N LYS A 75 -0.50 -9.57 27.12
CA LYS A 75 -0.53 -9.90 28.54
C LYS A 75 -0.63 -11.43 28.64
N SER A 76 0.51 -12.08 28.86
CA SER A 76 0.57 -13.34 29.59
C SER A 76 0.92 -13.04 31.04
#